data_AF-A0A7Z0QLC1-F1
#
_entry.id   AF-A0A7Z0QLC1-F1
#
_cell.length_a   1.000
_cell.length_b   1.000
_cell.length_c   1.000
_cell.angle_alpha   90.00
_cell.angle_beta   90.00
_cell.angle_gamma   90.00
#
_symmetry.space_group_name_H-M   'P 1'
#
loop_
_entity.id
_entity.type
_entity.pdbx_description
1 polymer ?
#
loop_
_entity_poly.entity_id
_entity_poly.type
_entity_poly.pdbx_seq_one_letter_code
_entity_poly.pdbx_strand_id
1 'polypeptide(L)'
;MWSAATACDYPFGALVKLLLLTGQRRDEIANLKWSELSDTFDTITFEGSRTKNGRAHIVPLPQLATAIIKTLPRVAISPDKMSDYVFTTIGTTPFSGFSNGKIALEKHCDPALPDWHLHDLRRTVSTELAKLRVTQEVTEAILNHKSGKVSGVAAIYNRYEYADEKHEALKLWADRLQEIVIDRPRPKLVASQ
;
A
#
# COMPACT_ATOMS: atom_id res chain seq x y z
N MET A 1 -1.48 3.89 13.53
CA MET A 1 -1.17 2.93 12.44
C MET A 1 0.22 3.16 11.86
N TRP A 2 0.52 4.29 11.19
CA TRP A 2 1.85 4.53 10.59
C TRP A 2 3.03 4.38 11.56
N SER A 3 2.93 4.93 12.77
CA SER A 3 3.96 4.79 13.80
C SER A 3 4.14 3.34 14.23
N ALA A 4 3.05 2.59 14.41
CA ALA A 4 3.07 1.16 14.72
C ALA A 4 3.75 0.35 13.60
N ALA A 5 3.43 0.65 12.34
CA ALA A 5 4.07 0.06 11.18
C ALA A 5 5.55 0.44 11.02
N THR A 6 5.99 1.55 11.63
CA THR A 6 7.41 1.94 11.69
C THR A 6 8.17 1.16 12.74
N ALA A 7 7.53 0.83 13.86
CA ALA A 7 8.11 0.03 14.93
C ALA A 7 8.02 -1.48 14.69
N CYS A 8 7.16 -1.91 13.77
CA CYS A 8 7.00 -3.31 13.38
C CYS A 8 8.05 -3.71 12.33
N ASP A 9 8.71 -4.84 12.58
CA ASP A 9 9.78 -5.34 11.71
C ASP A 9 9.32 -5.70 10.30
N TYR A 10 10.31 -5.78 9.40
CA TYR A 10 10.14 -6.37 8.08
C TYR A 10 9.71 -7.84 8.20
N PRO A 11 8.82 -8.33 7.31
CA PRO A 11 8.22 -7.62 6.17
C PRO A 11 6.95 -6.83 6.50
N PHE A 12 6.33 -7.07 7.66
CA PHE A 12 4.94 -6.65 7.88
C PHE A 12 4.77 -5.14 8.06
N GLY A 13 5.68 -4.47 8.78
CA GLY A 13 5.62 -3.02 8.94
C GLY A 13 5.69 -2.27 7.61
N ALA A 14 6.64 -2.64 6.76
CA ALA A 14 6.79 -2.08 5.42
C ALA A 14 5.60 -2.38 4.50
N LEU A 15 5.07 -3.61 4.56
CA LEU A 15 3.86 -4.01 3.83
C LEU A 15 2.66 -3.12 4.20
N VAL A 16 2.44 -2.89 5.50
CA VAL A 16 1.37 -2.02 5.99
C VAL A 16 1.57 -0.57 5.53
N LYS A 17 2.80 -0.06 5.50
CA LYS A 17 3.08 1.28 4.96
C LYS A 17 2.74 1.40 3.48
N LEU A 18 3.06 0.40 2.66
CA LEU A 18 2.66 0.43 1.25
C LEU A 18 1.14 0.33 1.07
N LEU A 19 0.45 -0.46 1.90
CA LEU A 19 -1.02 -0.47 1.89
C LEU A 19 -1.60 0.91 2.22
N LEU A 20 -1.05 1.59 3.22
CA LEU A 20 -1.46 2.94 3.58
C LEU A 20 -1.15 3.95 2.48
N LEU A 21 -0.02 3.84 1.77
CA LEU A 21 0.38 4.83 0.75
C LEU A 21 -0.34 4.65 -0.58
N THR A 22 -0.75 3.44 -0.91
CA THR A 22 -1.24 3.11 -2.25
C THR A 22 -2.71 2.72 -2.28
N GLY A 23 -3.29 2.36 -1.13
CA GLY A 23 -4.65 1.84 -1.03
C GLY A 23 -4.86 0.49 -1.73
N GLN A 24 -3.82 -0.20 -2.21
CA GLN A 24 -3.97 -1.45 -2.97
C GLN A 24 -4.47 -2.62 -2.12
N ARG A 25 -4.90 -3.72 -2.77
CA ARG A 25 -5.39 -4.88 -2.01
C ARG A 25 -4.24 -5.51 -1.24
N ARG A 26 -4.57 -6.02 -0.05
CA ARG A 26 -3.62 -6.74 0.82
C ARG A 26 -2.81 -7.78 0.05
N ASP A 27 -3.49 -8.63 -0.72
CA ASP A 27 -2.84 -9.74 -1.40
C ASP A 27 -2.03 -9.27 -2.62
N GLU A 28 -2.42 -8.17 -3.28
CA GLU A 28 -1.63 -7.57 -4.37
C GLU A 28 -0.28 -7.08 -3.84
N ILE A 29 -0.28 -6.33 -2.73
CA ILE A 29 0.96 -5.83 -2.10
C ILE A 29 1.76 -6.96 -1.45
N ALA A 30 1.12 -7.92 -0.78
CA ALA A 30 1.84 -9.03 -0.14
C ALA A 30 2.57 -9.93 -1.16
N ASN A 31 2.00 -10.05 -2.37
CA ASN A 31 2.61 -10.79 -3.48
C ASN A 31 3.43 -9.87 -4.41
N LEU A 32 3.69 -8.61 -4.03
CA LEU A 32 4.43 -7.68 -4.88
C LEU A 32 5.80 -8.24 -5.21
N LYS A 33 6.17 -8.17 -6.49
CA LYS A 33 7.46 -8.61 -6.98
C LYS A 33 8.37 -7.44 -7.33
N TRP A 34 9.67 -7.64 -7.20
CA TRP A 34 10.68 -6.66 -7.63
C TRP A 34 10.60 -6.41 -9.13
N SER A 35 10.28 -7.45 -9.91
CA SER A 35 10.04 -7.37 -11.36
C SER A 35 8.80 -6.55 -11.77
N GLU A 36 7.90 -6.22 -10.83
CA GLU A 36 6.71 -5.40 -11.11
C GLU A 36 6.93 -3.92 -10.82
N LEU A 37 8.06 -3.58 -10.20
CA LEU A 37 8.43 -2.21 -9.91
C LEU A 37 9.24 -1.63 -11.07
N SER A 38 9.03 -0.35 -11.38
CA SER A 38 9.92 0.38 -12.29
C SER A 38 11.33 0.51 -11.69
N ASP A 39 12.33 0.72 -12.54
CA ASP A 39 13.74 0.89 -12.12
C ASP A 39 13.93 2.06 -11.14
N THR A 40 13.09 3.08 -11.25
CA THR A 40 13.06 4.27 -10.39
C THR A 40 12.23 4.07 -9.12
N PHE A 41 11.48 2.96 -9.03
CA PHE A 41 10.50 2.66 -7.98
C PHE A 41 9.42 3.74 -7.83
N ASP A 42 9.02 4.37 -8.93
CA ASP A 42 7.93 5.34 -9.01
C ASP A 42 6.59 4.72 -9.42
N THR A 43 6.58 3.43 -9.79
CA THR A 43 5.39 2.75 -10.31
C THR A 43 5.41 1.27 -9.97
N ILE A 44 4.24 0.71 -9.64
CA ILE A 44 3.96 -0.73 -9.68
C ILE A 44 3.09 -1.02 -10.91
N THR A 45 3.45 -2.04 -11.68
CA THR A 45 2.62 -2.55 -12.77
C THR A 45 2.12 -3.95 -12.42
N PHE A 46 0.85 -4.06 -12.07
CA PHE A 46 0.20 -5.36 -11.94
C PHE A 46 -0.33 -5.81 -13.30
N GLU A 47 0.19 -6.90 -13.83
CA GLU A 47 -0.33 -7.47 -15.07
C GLU A 47 -1.79 -7.94 -14.94
N GLY A 48 -2.52 -7.98 -16.05
CA GLY A 48 -3.93 -8.41 -16.06
C GLY A 48 -4.16 -9.78 -15.41
N SER A 49 -3.23 -10.71 -15.59
CA SER A 49 -3.24 -12.05 -14.97
C SER A 49 -3.27 -12.01 -13.43
N ARG A 50 -2.76 -10.94 -12.81
CA ARG A 50 -2.69 -10.74 -11.37
C ARG A 50 -3.82 -9.92 -10.79
N THR A 51 -4.56 -9.22 -11.63
CA THR A 51 -5.65 -8.36 -11.18
C THR A 51 -6.97 -9.12 -11.18
N LYS A 52 -7.85 -8.81 -10.23
CA LYS A 52 -9.18 -9.40 -10.16
C LYS A 52 -10.03 -9.12 -11.40
N ASN A 53 -9.73 -8.04 -12.15
CA ASN A 53 -10.50 -7.62 -13.30
C ASN A 53 -9.90 -8.04 -14.66
N GLY A 54 -8.74 -8.70 -14.67
CA GLY A 54 -8.09 -9.16 -15.90
C GLY A 54 -7.43 -8.05 -16.72
N ARG A 55 -7.28 -6.83 -16.18
CA ARG A 55 -6.69 -5.68 -16.86
C ARG A 55 -5.41 -5.26 -16.16
N ALA A 56 -4.40 -4.86 -16.93
CA ALA A 56 -3.21 -4.29 -16.33
C ALA A 56 -3.60 -3.10 -15.44
N HIS A 57 -2.96 -2.99 -14.28
CA HIS A 57 -3.21 -1.93 -13.32
C HIS A 57 -1.89 -1.29 -12.92
N ILE A 58 -1.72 -0.05 -13.35
CA ILE A 58 -0.55 0.77 -13.05
C ILE A 58 -0.87 1.63 -11.82
N VAL A 59 -0.03 1.52 -10.79
CA VAL A 59 -0.13 2.25 -9.52
C VAL A 59 1.09 3.15 -9.39
N PRO A 60 0.92 4.48 -9.52
CA PRO A 60 1.98 5.43 -9.19
C PRO A 60 2.38 5.32 -7.72
N LEU A 61 3.67 5.46 -7.43
CA LEU A 61 4.23 5.43 -6.10
C LEU A 61 4.68 6.84 -5.72
N PRO A 62 4.12 7.43 -4.64
CA PRO A 62 4.62 8.70 -4.15
C PRO A 62 6.05 8.56 -3.62
N GLN A 63 6.80 9.65 -3.58
CA GLN A 63 8.22 9.66 -3.18
C GLN A 63 8.47 8.96 -1.82
N LEU A 64 7.53 9.04 -0.88
CA LEU A 64 7.64 8.34 0.40
C LEU A 64 7.59 6.80 0.25
N ALA A 65 6.78 6.28 -0.67
CA ALA A 65 6.75 4.85 -1.00
C ALA A 65 8.06 4.42 -1.65
N THR A 66 8.55 5.18 -2.63
CA THR A 66 9.85 4.98 -3.27
C THR A 66 10.99 4.94 -2.25
N ALA A 67 11.01 5.88 -1.31
CA ALA A 67 12.01 5.94 -0.25
C ALA A 67 11.97 4.70 0.64
N ILE A 68 10.78 4.23 1.02
CA ILE A 68 10.63 2.99 1.79
C ILE A 68 11.15 1.79 0.99
N ILE A 69 10.72 1.62 -0.26
CA ILE A 69 11.10 0.49 -1.12
C ILE A 69 12.61 0.40 -1.28
N LYS A 70 13.30 1.53 -1.47
CA LYS A 70 14.77 1.60 -1.58
C LYS A 70 15.52 1.12 -0.33
N THR A 71 14.87 1.12 0.83
CA THR A 71 15.47 0.64 2.09
C THR A 71 15.19 -0.83 2.39
N LEU A 72 14.30 -1.47 1.61
CA LEU A 72 13.91 -2.85 1.90
C LEU A 72 15.04 -3.83 1.55
N PRO A 73 15.22 -4.88 2.38
CA PRO A 73 16.20 -5.91 2.08
C PRO A 73 15.75 -6.72 0.86
N ARG A 74 16.71 -7.12 0.02
CA ARG A 74 16.49 -8.19 -0.96
C ARG A 74 16.90 -9.50 -0.33
N VAL A 75 15.93 -10.42 -0.16
CA VAL A 75 16.17 -11.72 0.49
C VAL A 75 16.78 -12.69 -0.52
N ALA A 76 17.91 -13.31 -0.19
CA ALA A 76 18.51 -14.36 -1.00
C ALA A 76 17.76 -15.69 -0.82
N ILE A 77 17.52 -16.41 -1.92
CA ILE A 77 17.05 -17.81 -1.90
C ILE A 77 18.24 -18.76 -1.81
N SER A 78 19.33 -18.42 -2.49
CA SER A 78 20.63 -19.10 -2.47
C SER A 78 21.74 -18.06 -2.74
N PRO A 79 23.04 -18.41 -2.62
CA PRO A 79 24.13 -17.45 -2.84
C PRO A 79 24.06 -16.69 -4.18
N ASP A 80 23.55 -17.34 -5.23
CA ASP A 80 23.51 -16.79 -6.60
C ASP A 80 22.10 -16.36 -7.04
N LYS A 81 21.10 -16.45 -6.16
CA LYS A 81 19.70 -16.19 -6.52
C LYS A 81 18.99 -15.36 -5.47
N MET A 82 18.54 -14.19 -5.88
CA MET A 82 17.67 -13.32 -5.07
C MET A 82 16.20 -13.69 -5.25
N SER A 83 15.42 -13.43 -4.21
CA SER A 83 13.97 -13.50 -4.28
C SER A 83 13.42 -12.40 -5.18
N ASP A 84 12.41 -12.76 -5.96
CA ASP A 84 11.61 -11.77 -6.68
C ASP A 84 10.50 -11.18 -5.79
N TYR A 85 10.18 -11.75 -4.62
CA TYR A 85 9.18 -11.15 -3.73
C TYR A 85 9.76 -9.98 -2.95
N VAL A 86 9.05 -8.85 -2.94
CA VAL A 86 9.40 -7.67 -2.13
C VAL A 86 9.14 -7.96 -0.65
N PHE A 87 8.09 -8.72 -0.34
CA PHE A 87 7.72 -9.08 1.04
C PHE A 87 7.77 -10.59 1.22
N THR A 88 8.82 -11.05 1.87
CA THR A 88 9.07 -12.47 2.13
C THR A 88 10.00 -12.64 3.32
N THR A 89 9.82 -13.72 4.08
CA THR A 89 10.73 -14.10 5.17
C THR A 89 11.79 -15.11 4.73
N ILE A 90 11.48 -15.98 3.75
CA ILE A 90 12.34 -17.09 3.33
C ILE A 90 12.76 -17.01 1.84
N GLY A 91 12.34 -15.97 1.13
CA GLY A 91 12.69 -15.74 -0.28
C GLY A 91 11.87 -16.54 -1.29
N THR A 92 11.37 -17.72 -0.95
CA THR A 92 10.69 -18.62 -1.91
C THR A 92 9.18 -18.41 -2.01
N THR A 93 8.56 -17.82 -0.99
CA THR A 93 7.11 -17.58 -0.92
C THR A 93 6.83 -16.15 -0.48
N PRO A 94 5.71 -15.55 -0.90
CA PRO A 94 5.30 -14.22 -0.45
C PRO A 94 4.89 -14.28 1.03
N PHE A 95 4.86 -13.12 1.69
CA PHE A 95 4.36 -13.04 3.05
C PHE A 95 2.89 -13.48 3.13
N SER A 96 2.61 -14.45 4.00
CA SER A 96 1.26 -15.00 4.24
C SER A 96 0.83 -14.98 5.71
N GLY A 97 1.73 -14.62 6.63
CA GLY A 97 1.52 -14.65 8.08
C GLY A 97 0.70 -13.49 8.65
N PHE A 98 -0.41 -13.11 8.00
CA PHE A 98 -1.16 -11.88 8.32
C PHE A 98 -1.69 -11.82 9.76
N SER A 99 -2.15 -12.93 10.32
CA SER A 99 -2.64 -12.96 11.70
C SER A 99 -1.52 -12.63 12.70
N ASN A 100 -0.37 -13.28 12.54
CA ASN A 100 0.80 -13.02 13.39
C ASN A 100 1.37 -11.63 13.16
N GLY A 101 1.40 -11.17 11.90
CA GLY A 101 1.79 -9.80 11.56
C GLY A 101 0.90 -8.76 12.22
N LYS A 102 -0.43 -8.95 12.19
CA LYS A 102 -1.38 -8.06 12.87
C LYS A 102 -1.12 -8.02 14.37
N ILE A 103 -0.97 -9.18 15.01
CA ILE A 103 -0.66 -9.25 16.44
C ILE A 103 0.65 -8.51 16.76
N ALA A 104 1.69 -8.68 15.92
CA ALA A 104 2.96 -7.99 16.11
C ALA A 104 2.81 -6.46 15.96
N LEU A 105 2.07 -6.00 14.96
CA LEU A 105 1.78 -4.58 14.74
C LEU A 105 0.97 -3.97 15.90
N GLU A 106 -0.02 -4.70 16.41
CA GLU A 106 -0.91 -4.25 17.48
C GLU A 106 -0.18 -3.96 18.79
N LYS A 107 0.94 -4.64 19.06
CA LYS A 107 1.82 -4.33 20.21
C LYS A 107 2.35 -2.88 20.17
N HIS A 108 2.37 -2.27 19.00
CA HIS A 108 2.83 -0.89 18.78
C HIS A 108 1.69 0.08 18.47
N CYS A 109 0.44 -0.39 18.44
CA CYS A 109 -0.73 0.47 18.24
C CYS A 109 -1.04 1.27 19.50
N ASP A 110 -1.71 2.40 19.31
CA ASP A 110 -2.32 3.13 20.41
C ASP A 110 -3.40 2.22 21.04
N PRO A 111 -3.40 1.97 22.36
CA PRO A 111 -4.45 1.18 23.01
C PRO A 111 -5.86 1.73 22.83
N ALA A 112 -5.99 3.03 22.51
CA ALA A 112 -7.27 3.67 22.19
C ALA A 112 -7.72 3.44 20.74
N LEU A 113 -6.91 2.80 19.90
CA LEU A 113 -7.30 2.45 18.53
C LEU A 113 -8.45 1.45 18.57
N PRO A 114 -9.60 1.74 17.94
CA PRO A 114 -10.70 0.78 17.83
C PRO A 114 -10.28 -0.50 17.10
N ASP A 115 -11.09 -1.55 17.22
CA ASP A 115 -10.87 -2.76 16.43
C ASP A 115 -10.84 -2.44 14.93
N TRP A 116 -9.92 -3.09 14.24
CA TRP A 116 -9.59 -2.77 12.86
C TRP A 116 -9.08 -4.01 12.13
N HIS A 117 -9.28 -4.01 10.82
CA HIS A 117 -8.78 -5.04 9.92
C HIS A 117 -7.88 -4.42 8.85
N LEU A 118 -7.00 -5.22 8.24
CA LEU A 118 -6.13 -4.75 7.16
C LEU A 118 -6.91 -4.13 5.98
N HIS A 119 -8.14 -4.59 5.73
CA HIS A 119 -8.99 -4.02 4.68
C HIS A 119 -9.50 -2.61 5.01
N ASP A 120 -9.52 -2.21 6.29
CA ASP A 120 -9.89 -0.85 6.71
C ASP A 120 -8.82 0.18 6.36
N LEU A 121 -7.55 -0.25 6.18
CA LEU A 121 -6.49 0.63 5.68
C LEU A 121 -6.86 1.18 4.29
N ARG A 122 -7.32 0.30 3.41
CA ARG A 122 -7.78 0.67 2.07
C ARG A 122 -9.02 1.57 2.09
N ARG A 123 -9.98 1.31 2.98
CA ARG A 123 -11.16 2.18 3.18
C ARG A 123 -10.75 3.56 3.68
N THR A 124 -9.75 3.61 4.56
CA THR A 124 -9.18 4.86 5.08
C THR A 124 -8.58 5.66 3.94
N VAL A 125 -7.73 5.06 3.09
CA VAL A 125 -7.16 5.75 1.91
C VAL A 125 -8.26 6.28 1.01
N SER A 126 -9.28 5.49 0.68
CA SER A 126 -10.42 5.94 -0.12
C SER A 126 -11.13 7.16 0.49
N THR A 127 -11.30 7.15 1.81
CA THR A 127 -11.99 8.24 2.54
C THR A 127 -11.14 9.49 2.59
N GLU A 128 -9.83 9.35 2.82
CA GLU A 128 -8.91 10.50 2.86
C GLU A 128 -8.72 11.13 1.48
N LEU A 129 -8.65 10.34 0.40
CA LEU A 129 -8.67 10.87 -0.97
C LEU A 129 -9.93 11.70 -1.24
N ALA A 130 -11.10 11.25 -0.80
CA ALA A 130 -12.34 12.02 -0.93
C ALA A 130 -12.31 13.33 -0.12
N LYS A 131 -11.75 13.32 1.10
CA LYS A 131 -11.55 14.55 1.90
C LYS A 131 -10.60 15.54 1.24
N LEU A 132 -9.61 15.03 0.51
CA LEU A 132 -8.68 15.80 -0.31
C LEU A 132 -9.30 16.26 -1.65
N ARG A 133 -10.60 16.05 -1.84
CA ARG A 133 -11.37 16.42 -3.05
C ARG A 133 -10.90 15.72 -4.32
N VAL A 134 -10.22 14.57 -4.20
CA VAL A 134 -9.95 13.69 -5.33
C VAL A 134 -11.28 13.12 -5.81
N THR A 135 -11.52 13.14 -7.12
CA THR A 135 -12.81 12.69 -7.67
C THR A 135 -13.03 11.19 -7.42
N GLN A 136 -14.30 10.78 -7.46
CA GLN A 136 -14.66 9.39 -7.27
C GLN A 136 -14.07 8.52 -8.39
N GLU A 137 -14.02 9.03 -9.62
CA GLU A 137 -13.47 8.34 -10.79
C GLU A 137 -11.98 8.05 -10.61
N VAL A 138 -11.20 9.04 -10.18
CA VAL A 138 -9.76 8.87 -9.92
C VAL A 138 -9.55 7.92 -8.74
N THR A 139 -10.34 8.05 -7.67
CA THR A 139 -10.26 7.15 -6.51
C THR A 139 -10.57 5.70 -6.91
N GLU A 140 -11.58 5.47 -7.75
CA GLU A 140 -11.92 4.14 -8.26
C GLU A 140 -10.84 3.59 -9.21
N ALA A 141 -10.21 4.46 -10.00
CA ALA A 141 -9.08 4.10 -10.84
C ALA A 141 -7.85 3.71 -10.02
N ILE A 142 -7.50 4.47 -8.96
CA ILE A 142 -6.44 4.12 -7.99
C ILE A 142 -6.72 2.75 -7.38
N LEU A 143 -7.96 2.53 -6.92
CA LEU A 143 -8.33 1.32 -6.23
C LEU A 143 -8.59 0.14 -7.21
N ASN A 144 -8.52 0.34 -8.51
CA ASN A 144 -8.86 -0.70 -9.48
C ASN A 144 -10.23 -1.34 -9.18
N HIS A 145 -11.23 -0.49 -8.91
CA HIS A 145 -12.62 -0.90 -8.72
C HIS A 145 -13.30 -1.03 -10.08
N LYS A 146 -14.04 -2.12 -10.29
CA LYS A 146 -15.05 -2.16 -11.36
C LYS A 146 -16.23 -1.33 -10.85
N SER A 147 -16.46 -0.16 -11.42
CA SER A 147 -17.64 0.62 -11.07
C SER A 147 -18.90 -0.13 -11.52
N GLY A 148 -19.56 -0.80 -10.59
CA GLY A 148 -20.85 -1.45 -10.83
C GLY A 148 -21.97 -0.46 -11.19
N LYS A 149 -21.73 0.84 -11.00
CA LYS A 149 -22.63 1.94 -11.35
C LYS A 149 -22.46 2.46 -12.78
N VAL A 150 -21.45 2.00 -13.51
CA VAL A 150 -21.28 2.39 -14.91
C VAL A 150 -22.02 1.37 -15.78
N SER A 151 -23.35 1.49 -15.81
CA SER A 151 -24.20 0.81 -16.78
C SER A 151 -24.34 1.67 -18.03
N GLY A 152 -24.15 1.08 -19.22
CA GLY A 152 -24.34 1.76 -20.51
C GLY A 152 -23.10 2.46 -21.05
N VAL A 153 -23.31 3.49 -21.87
CA VAL A 153 -22.31 4.14 -22.75
C VAL A 153 -21.08 4.67 -21.97
N ALA A 154 -21.19 4.99 -20.68
CA ALA A 154 -20.06 5.42 -19.85
C ALA A 154 -18.97 4.33 -19.65
N ALA A 155 -19.29 3.04 -19.82
CA ALA A 155 -18.30 1.96 -19.82
C ALA A 155 -17.41 1.98 -21.07
N ILE A 156 -17.89 2.60 -22.16
CA ILE A 156 -17.19 2.74 -23.44
C ILE A 156 -16.18 3.91 -23.37
N TYR A 157 -16.46 4.93 -22.55
CA TYR A 157 -15.61 6.11 -22.39
C TYR A 157 -14.45 5.93 -21.40
N ASN A 158 -14.53 4.98 -20.48
CA ASN A 158 -13.48 4.78 -19.47
C ASN A 158 -12.29 3.94 -20.00
N ARG A 159 -11.68 4.41 -21.09
CA ARG A 159 -10.34 3.97 -21.56
C ARG A 159 -9.22 4.83 -20.98
N TYR A 160 -9.58 5.94 -20.35
CA TYR A 160 -8.62 6.83 -19.72
C TYR A 160 -8.13 6.19 -18.41
N GLU A 161 -6.83 5.94 -18.31
CA GLU A 161 -6.24 5.25 -17.17
C GLU A 161 -5.98 6.16 -15.96
N TYR A 162 -6.28 7.46 -16.11
CA TYR A 162 -6.06 8.52 -15.12
C TYR A 162 -4.62 8.54 -14.59
N ALA A 163 -3.63 8.31 -15.45
CA ALA A 163 -2.24 8.12 -15.01
C ALA A 163 -1.73 9.33 -14.21
N ASP A 164 -1.93 10.53 -14.76
CA ASP A 164 -1.49 11.79 -14.15
C ASP A 164 -2.30 12.09 -12.88
N GLU A 165 -3.62 11.94 -12.92
CA GLU A 165 -4.48 12.22 -11.75
C GLU A 165 -4.25 11.22 -10.61
N LYS A 166 -4.00 9.94 -10.91
CA LYS A 166 -3.60 8.95 -9.89
C LYS A 166 -2.29 9.37 -9.23
N HIS A 167 -1.31 9.83 -10.02
CA HIS A 167 -0.02 10.26 -9.51
C HIS A 167 -0.17 11.48 -8.59
N GLU A 168 -0.90 12.51 -9.03
CA GLU A 168 -1.18 13.70 -8.23
C GLU A 168 -1.95 13.37 -6.95
N ALA A 169 -2.99 12.54 -7.04
CA ALA A 169 -3.81 12.14 -5.90
C ALA A 169 -3.03 11.34 -4.85
N LEU A 170 -2.21 10.36 -5.27
CA LEU A 170 -1.38 9.58 -4.35
C LEU A 170 -0.24 10.41 -3.76
N LYS A 171 0.28 11.40 -4.50
CA LYS A 171 1.22 12.39 -3.94
C LYS A 171 0.54 13.23 -2.86
N LEU A 172 -0.62 13.83 -3.15
CA LEU A 172 -1.38 14.65 -2.20
C LEU A 172 -1.73 13.87 -0.93
N TRP A 173 -2.13 12.61 -1.10
CA TRP A 173 -2.37 11.72 0.03
C TRP A 173 -1.10 11.45 0.85
N ALA A 174 0.03 11.16 0.20
CA ALA A 174 1.28 10.91 0.91
C ALA A 174 1.77 12.14 1.69
N ASP A 175 1.59 13.34 1.14
CA ASP A 175 1.91 14.60 1.82
C ASP A 175 1.01 14.78 3.05
N ARG A 176 -0.31 14.59 2.89
CA ARG A 176 -1.27 14.64 4.00
C ARG A 176 -0.97 13.61 5.10
N LEU A 177 -0.60 12.39 4.72
CA LEU A 177 -0.24 11.33 5.66
C LEU A 177 0.99 11.72 6.48
N GLN A 178 1.99 12.37 5.87
CA GLN A 178 3.17 12.86 6.59
C GLN A 178 2.81 13.95 7.59
N GLU A 179 1.94 14.90 7.23
CA GLU A 179 1.42 15.91 8.17
C GLU A 179 0.75 15.25 9.37
N ILE A 180 -0.14 14.26 9.16
CA ILE A 180 -0.80 13.52 10.24
C ILE A 180 0.22 12.87 11.18
N VAL A 181 1.32 12.36 10.63
CA VAL A 181 2.37 11.69 11.40
C VAL A 181 3.21 12.69 12.20
N ILE A 182 3.49 13.87 11.65
CA ILE A 182 4.26 14.93 12.30
C ILE A 182 3.44 15.62 13.40
N ASP A 183 2.18 15.92 13.13
CA ASP A 183 1.28 16.65 14.06
C ASP A 183 0.85 15.81 15.26
N ARG A 184 1.10 14.50 15.24
CA ARG A 184 0.76 13.63 16.37
C ARG A 184 1.88 13.72 17.44
N PRO A 185 1.59 14.20 18.67
CA PRO A 185 2.57 14.18 19.74
C PRO A 185 3.03 12.74 20.00
N ARG A 186 4.35 12.54 20.07
CA ARG A 186 4.93 11.21 20.36
C ARG A 186 4.38 10.71 21.70
N PRO A 187 3.83 9.49 21.77
CA PRO A 187 3.42 8.92 23.05
C PRO A 187 4.65 8.83 23.96
N LYS A 188 4.49 9.24 25.23
CA LYS A 188 5.54 9.09 26.24
C LYS A 188 5.84 7.60 26.38
N LEU A 189 7.08 7.20 26.08
CA LEU A 189 7.57 5.86 26.42
C LEU A 189 7.39 5.67 27.93
N VAL A 190 6.48 4.80 28.32
CA VAL A 190 6.40 4.33 29.71
C VAL A 190 7.60 3.40 29.88
N ALA A 191 8.60 3.84 30.62
CA ALA A 191 9.73 2.99 30.99
C ALA A 191 9.19 1.82 31.82
N SER A 192 9.26 0.61 31.29
CA SER A 192 9.07 -0.61 32.06
C SER A 192 10.19 -0.73 33.08
N GLN A 193 9.81 -0.75 34.36
CA GLN A 193 10.66 -1.15 35.50
C GLN A 193 10.87 -2.66 35.51
#